data_AF-R7IRG3-F1
#
_entry.id   AF-R7IRG3-F1
#
_cell.length_a   1.000
_cell.length_b   1.000
_cell.length_c   1.000
_cell.angle_alpha   90.00
_cell.angle_beta   90.00
_cell.angle_gamma   90.00
#
_symmetry.space_group_name_H-M   'P 1'
#
loop_
_entity.id
_entity.type
_entity.pdbx_description
1 polymer ?
#
loop_
_entity_poly.entity_id
_entity_poly.type
_entity_poly.pdbx_seq_one_letter_code
_entity_poly.pdbx_strand_id
1 'polypeptide(L)'
;MFSQLFGRYLVDQKVITDDELRGMIQKQGDERLKLGTIAVAQGLMTEQQVAEVNHLQVQMDKRFGDIAVERGYLSGSDVGNLLSKQGNICMKFLQILSEQKKISLEDCNRLVAQFQKYYGFSDEELEALKQNDFDEIAPAFVYASKPYVTELSALVMRNLVRFVTDNFYIGKVKHVDRFFYKSMVAQKLAGDHNIILGFAADEDETGIRELAEGFAQISLDDDENEMYDAIGEFANICNGLLATDLSARNISVDMEPPVTYLNQSTEGSGYVIPFYINDKELKLFIAVDSQIRLGEEVHMLELEVREGTVDRGHGNGSVVIVDDSVLIRKMLRSIVEEMGYIVVGEAGNGADAVELYKKCQPDVLTLDITMPVMDGIEALKQIMDSDEDAKVVMITAAGQQSKVIQALKLGAAKFVMKPFDKEEVRKTLEEMMN
;
A
#
# COMPACT_ATOMS: atom_id res chain seq x y z
N MET A 1 5.75 -10.63 5.35
CA MET A 1 6.38 -11.63 4.44
C MET A 1 7.08 -12.82 5.11
N PHE A 2 8.10 -12.64 5.97
CA PHE A 2 8.82 -13.77 6.61
C PHE A 2 7.89 -14.80 7.27
N SER A 3 7.00 -14.34 8.16
CA SER A 3 6.10 -15.20 8.95
C SER A 3 5.20 -16.05 8.08
N GLN A 4 4.74 -15.49 6.95
CA GLN A 4 3.96 -16.23 5.97
C GLN A 4 4.80 -17.32 5.30
N LEU A 5 5.91 -16.96 4.65
CA LEU A 5 6.75 -17.95 3.95
C LEU A 5 7.28 -19.05 4.88
N PHE A 6 7.78 -18.68 6.06
CA PHE A 6 8.25 -19.64 7.04
C PHE A 6 7.11 -20.49 7.60
N GLY A 7 5.96 -19.87 7.88
CA GLY A 7 4.75 -20.57 8.29
C GLY A 7 4.30 -21.63 7.29
N ARG A 8 4.23 -21.31 5.99
CA ARG A 8 3.88 -22.29 4.94
C ARG A 8 4.90 -23.41 4.87
N TYR A 9 6.18 -23.08 4.92
CA TYR A 9 7.22 -24.10 4.98
C TYR A 9 6.96 -25.07 6.15
N LEU A 10 6.59 -24.56 7.33
CA LEU A 10 6.25 -25.40 8.48
C LEU A 10 5.00 -26.26 8.24
N VAL A 11 3.98 -25.73 7.53
CA VAL A 11 2.81 -26.51 7.11
C VAL A 11 3.22 -27.64 6.15
N ASP A 12 4.04 -27.34 5.13
CA ASP A 12 4.54 -28.31 4.17
C ASP A 12 5.38 -29.41 4.83
N GLN A 13 6.16 -29.03 5.85
CA GLN A 13 6.92 -29.98 6.68
C GLN A 13 6.07 -30.68 7.77
N LYS A 14 4.75 -30.41 7.82
CA LYS A 14 3.80 -30.96 8.80
C LYS A 14 4.16 -30.66 10.27
N VAL A 15 4.85 -29.54 10.50
CA VAL A 15 5.17 -29.04 11.85
C VAL A 15 3.96 -28.34 12.46
N ILE A 16 3.24 -27.56 11.65
CA ILE A 16 1.98 -26.88 12.02
C ILE A 16 0.88 -27.22 11.00
N THR A 17 -0.38 -26.98 11.32
CA THR A 17 -1.51 -26.99 10.38
C THR A 17 -1.79 -25.59 9.82
N ASP A 18 -2.57 -25.49 8.74
CA ASP A 18 -3.03 -24.19 8.22
C ASP A 18 -3.81 -23.37 9.26
N ASP A 19 -4.66 -24.03 10.07
CA ASP A 19 -5.41 -23.36 11.12
C ASP A 19 -4.50 -22.83 12.23
N GLU A 20 -3.46 -23.58 12.59
CA GLU A 20 -2.44 -23.12 13.53
C GLU A 20 -1.69 -21.92 12.96
N LEU A 21 -1.27 -21.96 11.68
CA LEU A 21 -0.61 -20.82 11.03
C LEU A 21 -1.49 -19.56 11.07
N ARG A 22 -2.75 -19.66 10.66
CA ARG A 22 -3.68 -18.52 10.69
C ARG A 22 -3.82 -17.96 12.10
N GLY A 23 -3.96 -18.82 13.10
CA GLY A 23 -4.01 -18.43 14.50
C GLY A 23 -2.70 -17.80 15.01
N MET A 24 -1.54 -18.20 14.50
CA MET A 24 -0.25 -17.60 14.81
C MET A 24 -0.11 -16.19 14.21
N ILE A 25 -0.47 -16.01 12.94
CA ILE A 25 -0.41 -14.71 12.25
C ILE A 25 -1.34 -13.72 12.93
N GLN A 26 -2.57 -14.12 13.24
CA GLN A 26 -3.53 -13.24 13.94
C GLN A 26 -3.02 -12.78 15.31
N LYS A 27 -2.40 -13.68 16.09
CA LYS A 27 -1.83 -13.34 17.40
C LYS A 27 -0.62 -12.41 17.31
N GLN A 28 0.10 -12.40 16.19
CA GLN A 28 1.36 -11.67 16.05
C GLN A 28 1.19 -10.14 16.17
N GLY A 29 0.04 -9.61 15.75
CA GLY A 29 -0.29 -8.19 15.87
C GLY A 29 -0.36 -7.72 17.33
N ASP A 30 -1.01 -8.52 18.19
CA ASP A 30 -1.26 -8.19 19.60
C ASP A 30 -0.14 -8.65 20.54
N GLU A 31 0.64 -9.67 20.15
CA GLU A 31 1.64 -10.30 21.00
C GLU A 31 2.84 -9.37 21.25
N ARG A 32 3.23 -9.25 22.52
CA ARG A 32 4.43 -8.54 22.94
C ARG A 32 5.61 -9.50 23.07
N LEU A 33 6.73 -9.16 22.43
CA LEU A 33 7.98 -9.90 22.60
C LEU A 33 8.47 -9.82 24.05
N LYS A 34 8.67 -10.97 24.67
CA LYS A 34 9.22 -11.07 26.03
C LYS A 34 10.72 -10.77 25.96
N LEU A 35 11.21 -9.89 26.83
CA LEU A 35 12.63 -9.55 26.90
C LEU A 35 13.53 -10.78 27.05
N GLY A 36 13.10 -11.76 27.87
CA GLY A 36 13.83 -13.02 28.04
C GLY A 36 13.99 -13.80 26.73
N THR A 37 12.96 -13.86 25.89
CA THR A 37 13.01 -14.51 24.56
C THR A 37 14.07 -13.84 23.68
N ILE A 38 14.08 -12.51 23.63
CA ILE A 38 15.05 -11.76 22.84
C ILE A 38 16.47 -11.96 23.39
N ALA A 39 16.63 -11.98 24.72
CA ALA A 39 17.92 -12.18 25.37
C ALA A 39 18.54 -13.55 25.06
N VAL A 40 17.73 -14.61 25.03
CA VAL A 40 18.16 -15.96 24.63
C VAL A 40 18.56 -15.99 23.16
N ALA A 41 17.73 -15.42 22.29
CA ALA A 41 18.02 -15.40 20.86
C ALA A 41 19.31 -14.65 20.51
N GLN A 42 19.70 -13.65 21.31
CA GLN A 42 20.96 -12.91 21.16
C GLN A 42 22.15 -13.55 21.89
N GLY A 43 21.96 -14.68 22.56
CA GLY A 43 23.00 -15.32 23.36
C GLY A 43 23.42 -14.53 24.60
N LEU A 44 22.62 -13.54 25.02
CA LEU A 44 22.89 -12.73 26.21
C LEU A 44 22.45 -13.46 27.50
N MET A 45 21.48 -14.36 27.40
CA MET A 45 21.00 -15.17 28.52
C MET A 45 20.73 -16.61 28.07
N THR A 46 20.81 -17.57 28.98
CA THR A 46 20.35 -18.94 28.75
C THR A 46 18.87 -19.08 29.11
N GLU A 47 18.19 -20.11 28.58
CA GLU A 47 16.79 -20.40 28.96
C GLU A 47 16.64 -20.60 30.48
N GLN A 48 17.65 -21.17 31.14
CA GLN A 48 17.66 -21.37 32.58
C GLN A 48 17.74 -20.04 33.35
N GLN A 49 18.58 -19.10 32.89
CA GLN A 49 18.66 -17.76 33.47
C GLN A 49 17.35 -16.98 33.28
N VAL A 50 16.72 -17.10 32.12
CA VAL A 50 15.40 -16.48 31.87
C VAL A 50 14.33 -17.08 32.76
N ALA A 51 14.30 -18.41 32.95
CA ALA A 51 13.37 -19.07 33.85
C ALA A 51 13.54 -18.61 35.31
N GLU A 52 14.78 -18.45 35.77
CA GLU A 52 15.07 -17.90 37.10
C GLU A 52 14.55 -16.47 37.26
N VAL A 53 14.83 -15.59 36.29
CA VAL A 53 14.36 -14.20 36.31
C VAL A 53 12.83 -14.14 36.29
N ASN A 54 12.16 -14.94 35.45
CA ASN A 54 10.70 -15.00 35.40
C ASN A 54 10.10 -15.48 36.72
N HIS A 55 10.70 -16.49 37.37
CA HIS A 55 10.24 -16.96 38.67
C HIS A 55 10.35 -15.86 39.74
N LEU A 56 11.45 -15.11 39.74
CA LEU A 56 11.63 -13.96 40.63
C LEU A 56 10.65 -12.83 40.32
N GLN A 57 10.35 -12.60 39.05
CA GLN A 57 9.39 -11.58 38.62
C GLN A 57 7.96 -11.86 39.12
N VAL A 58 7.59 -13.12 39.34
CA VAL A 58 6.30 -13.47 39.97
C VAL A 58 6.30 -13.15 41.47
N GLN A 59 7.46 -13.20 42.11
CA GLN A 59 7.62 -12.95 43.55
C GLN A 59 7.91 -11.48 43.90
N MET A 60 8.37 -10.70 42.92
CA MET A 60 8.86 -9.35 43.09
C MET A 60 8.12 -8.41 42.12
N ASP A 61 7.63 -7.27 42.62
CA ASP A 61 7.05 -6.24 41.76
C ASP A 61 8.16 -5.42 41.06
N LYS A 62 8.94 -6.10 40.19
CA LYS A 62 10.03 -5.52 39.40
C LYS A 62 9.93 -5.98 37.95
N ARG A 63 10.44 -5.18 37.02
CA ARG A 63 10.46 -5.55 35.59
C ARG A 63 11.57 -6.57 35.32
N PHE A 64 11.36 -7.44 34.33
CA PHE A 64 12.32 -8.46 33.91
C PHE A 64 13.74 -7.91 33.73
N GLY A 65 13.88 -6.79 33.01
CA GLY A 65 15.18 -6.16 32.77
C GLY A 65 15.87 -5.69 34.05
N ASP A 66 15.12 -5.14 35.00
CA ASP A 66 15.66 -4.66 36.28
C ASP A 66 16.20 -5.86 37.11
N ILE A 67 15.45 -6.97 37.16
CA ILE A 67 15.86 -8.20 37.85
C ILE A 67 17.08 -8.84 37.17
N ALA A 68 17.10 -8.89 35.84
CA ALA A 68 18.23 -9.46 35.09
C ALA A 68 19.53 -8.66 35.28
N VAL A 69 19.44 -7.33 35.43
CA VAL A 69 20.58 -6.48 35.78
C VAL A 69 21.03 -6.71 37.22
N GLU A 70 20.10 -6.79 38.17
CA GLU A 70 20.42 -7.08 39.58
C GLU A 70 21.10 -8.44 39.77
N ARG A 71 20.77 -9.42 38.93
CA ARG A 71 21.39 -10.76 38.91
C ARG A 71 22.71 -10.82 38.14
N GLY A 72 23.10 -9.72 37.48
CA GLY A 72 24.32 -9.63 36.69
C GLY A 72 24.25 -10.42 35.37
N TYR A 73 23.06 -10.80 34.91
CA TYR A 73 22.89 -11.49 33.63
C TYR A 73 22.88 -10.52 32.45
N LEU A 74 22.40 -9.28 32.66
CA LEU A 74 22.36 -8.23 31.65
C LEU A 74 22.97 -6.94 32.19
N SER A 75 23.54 -6.12 31.32
CA SER A 75 23.84 -4.72 31.61
C SER A 75 22.64 -3.82 31.29
N GLY A 76 22.62 -2.59 31.83
CA GLY A 76 21.59 -1.61 31.48
C GLY A 76 21.55 -1.27 29.99
N SER A 77 22.72 -1.29 29.32
CA SER A 77 22.80 -1.16 27.86
C SER A 77 22.20 -2.36 27.13
N ASP A 78 22.37 -3.58 27.64
CA ASP A 78 21.76 -4.77 27.03
C ASP A 78 20.23 -4.68 27.11
N VAL A 79 19.67 -4.24 28.23
CA VAL A 79 18.22 -4.03 28.38
C VAL A 79 17.71 -3.00 27.37
N GLY A 80 18.42 -1.87 27.19
CA GLY A 80 18.08 -0.87 26.17
C GLY A 80 18.07 -1.44 24.74
N ASN A 81 19.08 -2.24 24.40
CA ASN A 81 19.18 -2.90 23.09
C ASN A 81 18.13 -3.99 22.87
N LEU A 82 17.69 -4.68 23.94
CA LEU A 82 16.60 -5.65 23.86
C LEU A 82 15.25 -4.95 23.65
N LEU A 83 15.03 -3.82 24.32
CA LEU A 83 13.81 -3.02 24.17
C LEU A 83 13.65 -2.48 22.73
N SER A 84 14.72 -2.02 22.09
CA SER A 84 14.66 -1.55 20.70
C SER A 84 14.30 -2.65 19.70
N LYS A 85 14.49 -3.93 20.07
CA LYS A 85 14.19 -5.10 19.23
C LYS A 85 12.83 -5.75 19.52
N GLN A 86 12.04 -5.25 20.47
CA GLN A 86 10.69 -5.77 20.77
C GLN A 86 9.69 -5.63 19.62
N GLY A 87 9.98 -4.78 18.63
CA GLY A 87 9.17 -4.65 17.41
C GLY A 87 9.46 -5.70 16.34
N ASN A 88 10.45 -6.57 16.52
CA ASN A 88 10.88 -7.49 15.47
C ASN A 88 9.81 -8.56 15.18
N ILE A 89 9.18 -8.47 13.99
CA ILE A 89 8.08 -9.33 13.56
C ILE A 89 8.51 -10.80 13.51
N CYS A 90 9.68 -11.11 12.94
CA CYS A 90 10.21 -12.48 12.89
C CYS A 90 10.31 -13.10 14.29
N MET A 91 10.88 -12.38 15.25
CA MET A 91 11.04 -12.86 16.62
C MET A 91 9.69 -13.12 17.31
N LYS A 92 8.67 -12.27 17.07
CA LYS A 92 7.31 -12.53 17.57
C LYS A 92 6.79 -13.88 17.06
N PHE A 93 6.96 -14.16 15.77
CA PHE A 93 6.53 -15.41 15.18
C PHE A 93 7.22 -16.62 15.81
N LEU A 94 8.54 -16.55 16.01
CA LEU A 94 9.32 -17.62 16.63
C LEU A 94 8.91 -17.84 18.09
N GLN A 95 8.60 -16.78 18.85
CA GLN A 95 8.07 -16.90 20.22
C GLN A 95 6.73 -17.65 20.21
N ILE A 96 5.79 -17.23 19.35
CA ILE A 96 4.47 -17.87 19.25
C ILE A 96 4.62 -19.34 18.86
N LEU A 97 5.51 -19.66 17.91
CA LEU A 97 5.80 -21.04 17.49
C LEU A 97 6.32 -21.89 18.65
N SER A 98 7.33 -21.36 19.35
CA SER A 98 7.94 -22.02 20.51
C SER A 98 6.90 -22.34 21.58
N GLU A 99 6.03 -21.39 21.91
CA GLU A 99 4.99 -21.56 22.92
C GLU A 99 3.90 -22.55 22.50
N GLN A 100 3.41 -22.45 21.26
CA GLN A 100 2.35 -23.32 20.76
C GLN A 100 2.81 -24.77 20.58
N LYS A 101 4.04 -24.96 20.05
CA LYS A 101 4.59 -26.30 19.80
C LYS A 101 5.41 -26.86 20.97
N LYS A 102 5.62 -26.07 22.02
CA LYS A 102 6.44 -26.43 23.19
C LYS A 102 7.85 -26.88 22.76
N ILE A 103 8.43 -26.19 21.79
CA ILE A 103 9.79 -26.41 21.29
C ILE A 103 10.69 -25.25 21.71
N SER A 104 11.99 -25.51 21.85
CA SER A 104 12.96 -24.48 22.23
C SER A 104 13.13 -23.43 21.13
N LEU A 105 13.64 -22.23 21.48
CA LEU A 105 14.01 -21.24 20.47
C LEU A 105 15.19 -21.73 19.60
N GLU A 106 16.04 -22.59 20.13
CA GLU A 106 17.12 -23.23 19.38
C GLU A 106 16.55 -24.16 18.29
N ASP A 107 15.52 -24.94 18.61
CA ASP A 107 14.81 -25.77 17.62
C ASP A 107 14.07 -24.92 16.59
N CYS A 108 13.47 -23.79 16.99
CA CYS A 108 12.91 -22.82 16.04
C CYS A 108 13.99 -22.30 15.08
N ASN A 109 15.18 -21.95 15.57
CA ASN A 109 16.29 -21.49 14.73
C ASN A 109 16.80 -22.58 13.79
N ARG A 110 16.81 -23.85 14.22
CA ARG A 110 17.11 -24.99 13.34
C ARG A 110 16.10 -25.11 12.20
N LEU A 111 14.80 -24.90 12.48
CA LEU A 111 13.76 -24.87 11.45
C LEU A 111 13.97 -23.70 10.48
N VAL A 112 14.35 -22.52 10.97
CA VAL A 112 14.69 -21.36 10.11
C VAL A 112 15.88 -21.67 9.20
N ALA A 113 16.91 -22.36 9.70
CA ALA A 113 18.05 -22.77 8.88
C ALA A 113 17.66 -23.82 7.80
N GLN A 114 16.69 -24.68 8.08
CA GLN A 114 16.15 -25.61 7.09
C GLN A 114 15.28 -24.88 6.04
N PHE A 115 14.47 -23.93 6.48
CA PHE A 115 13.69 -23.03 5.62
C PHE A 115 14.58 -22.24 4.65
N GLN A 116 15.69 -21.67 5.15
CA GLN A 116 16.67 -20.96 4.34
C GLN A 116 17.19 -21.84 3.20
N LYS A 117 17.59 -23.08 3.52
CA LYS A 117 18.06 -24.06 2.54
C LYS A 117 16.97 -24.48 1.55
N TYR A 118 15.73 -24.60 2.01
CA TYR A 118 14.60 -25.00 1.19
C TYR A 118 14.31 -23.96 0.08
N TYR A 119 14.35 -22.67 0.42
CA TYR A 119 14.18 -21.59 -0.56
C TYR A 119 15.47 -21.20 -1.30
N GLY A 120 16.62 -21.67 -0.82
CA GLY A 120 17.94 -21.36 -1.39
C GLY A 120 18.42 -19.94 -1.11
N PHE A 121 17.98 -19.33 0.01
CA PHE A 121 18.38 -17.97 0.36
C PHE A 121 19.83 -17.92 0.84
N SER A 122 20.54 -16.84 0.48
CA SER A 122 21.79 -16.46 1.15
C SER A 122 21.54 -16.03 2.61
N ASP A 123 22.60 -15.81 3.38
CA ASP A 123 22.47 -15.27 4.74
C ASP A 123 21.94 -13.83 4.71
N GLU A 124 22.38 -13.03 3.73
CA GLU A 124 21.92 -11.67 3.50
C GLU A 124 20.44 -11.63 3.10
N GLU A 125 20.01 -12.47 2.16
CA GLU A 125 18.61 -12.55 1.73
C GLU A 125 17.69 -12.99 2.88
N LEU A 126 18.11 -13.97 3.69
CA LEU A 126 17.32 -14.38 4.86
C LEU A 126 17.18 -13.22 5.86
N GLU A 127 18.24 -12.46 6.09
CA GLU A 127 18.20 -11.33 7.01
C GLU A 127 17.33 -10.19 6.45
N ALA A 128 17.46 -9.87 5.16
CA ALA A 128 16.58 -8.93 4.46
C ALA A 128 15.10 -9.32 4.61
N LEU A 129 14.77 -10.61 4.40
CA LEU A 129 13.42 -11.13 4.57
C LEU A 129 12.89 -10.94 6.01
N LYS A 130 13.73 -11.15 7.02
CA LYS A 130 13.36 -10.97 8.44
C LYS A 130 13.15 -9.50 8.81
N GLN A 131 13.84 -8.58 8.14
CA GLN A 131 13.79 -7.14 8.38
C GLN A 131 12.78 -6.41 7.48
N ASN A 132 12.09 -7.12 6.58
CA ASN A 132 11.27 -6.54 5.52
C ASN A 132 12.08 -5.54 4.64
N ASP A 133 13.36 -5.82 4.41
CA ASP A 133 14.15 -5.10 3.43
C ASP A 133 13.78 -5.63 2.03
N PHE A 134 12.79 -4.97 1.44
CA PHE A 134 12.20 -5.39 0.18
C PHE A 134 13.12 -5.18 -1.03
N ASP A 135 14.06 -4.24 -0.95
CA ASP A 135 15.02 -3.97 -2.03
C ASP A 135 16.03 -5.11 -2.12
N GLU A 136 16.53 -5.58 -0.99
CA GLU A 136 17.50 -6.68 -0.93
C GLU A 136 16.84 -8.06 -1.17
N ILE A 137 15.59 -8.29 -0.73
CA ILE A 137 14.92 -9.60 -0.91
C ILE A 137 14.22 -9.76 -2.27
N ALA A 138 13.83 -8.67 -2.94
CA ALA A 138 13.11 -8.75 -4.22
C ALA A 138 13.86 -9.57 -5.30
N PRO A 139 15.19 -9.42 -5.50
CA PRO A 139 15.93 -10.22 -6.48
C PRO A 139 15.81 -11.74 -6.29
N ALA A 140 15.62 -12.20 -5.05
CA ALA A 140 15.44 -13.61 -4.76
C ALA A 140 14.13 -14.16 -5.37
N PHE A 141 13.12 -13.32 -5.61
CA PHE A 141 11.83 -13.72 -6.18
C PHE A 141 11.61 -13.23 -7.60
N VAL A 142 12.12 -12.03 -7.90
CA VAL A 142 11.90 -11.28 -9.13
C VAL A 142 13.26 -11.01 -9.77
N TYR A 143 13.79 -12.03 -10.44
CA TYR A 143 14.95 -11.87 -11.31
C TYR A 143 14.48 -11.66 -12.75
N ALA A 144 14.60 -10.42 -13.23
CA ALA A 144 14.21 -10.03 -14.58
C ALA A 144 15.38 -9.37 -15.31
N SER A 145 15.41 -9.47 -16.64
CA SER A 145 16.44 -8.80 -17.45
C SER A 145 16.29 -7.28 -17.49
N LYS A 146 15.12 -6.78 -17.07
CA LYS A 146 14.76 -5.36 -17.01
C LYS A 146 14.78 -4.91 -15.55
N PRO A 147 15.70 -4.01 -15.13
CA PRO A 147 15.87 -3.62 -13.72
C PRO A 147 14.60 -3.09 -13.04
N TYR A 148 13.79 -2.30 -13.76
CA TYR A 148 12.57 -1.69 -13.19
C TYR A 148 11.51 -2.72 -12.78
N VAL A 149 11.56 -3.96 -13.28
CA VAL A 149 10.61 -5.02 -12.86
C VAL A 149 10.83 -5.40 -11.40
N THR A 150 12.10 -5.58 -11.01
CA THR A 150 12.47 -5.91 -9.62
C THR A 150 12.24 -4.72 -8.69
N GLU A 151 12.64 -3.52 -9.12
CA GLU A 151 12.47 -2.27 -8.35
C GLU A 151 10.99 -1.96 -8.08
N LEU A 152 10.14 -2.08 -9.10
CA LEU A 152 8.70 -1.84 -8.96
C LEU A 152 8.03 -2.92 -8.10
N SER A 153 8.48 -4.18 -8.19
CA SER A 153 7.99 -5.24 -7.28
C SER A 153 8.35 -4.94 -5.82
N ALA A 154 9.57 -4.47 -5.54
CA ALA A 154 9.97 -4.05 -4.20
C ALA A 154 9.15 -2.86 -3.69
N LEU A 155 8.88 -1.88 -4.56
CA LEU A 155 8.04 -0.73 -4.24
C LEU A 155 6.59 -1.14 -3.92
N VAL A 156 6.01 -2.05 -4.69
CA VAL A 156 4.68 -2.61 -4.41
C VAL A 156 4.67 -3.30 -3.05
N MET A 157 5.68 -4.11 -2.71
CA MET A 157 5.77 -4.75 -1.38
C MET A 157 5.86 -3.74 -0.24
N ARG A 158 6.63 -2.65 -0.40
CA ARG A 158 6.66 -1.55 0.58
C ARG A 158 5.29 -0.90 0.76
N ASN A 159 4.60 -0.62 -0.35
CA ASN A 159 3.30 0.02 -0.32
C ASN A 159 2.20 -0.90 0.23
N LEU A 160 2.30 -2.22 0.04
CA LEU A 160 1.44 -3.18 0.73
C LEU A 160 1.59 -3.05 2.24
N VAL A 161 2.82 -3.10 2.78
CA VAL A 161 3.05 -2.92 4.23
C VAL A 161 2.52 -1.57 4.71
N ARG A 162 2.71 -0.51 3.92
CA ARG A 162 2.38 0.85 4.32
C ARG A 162 0.89 1.15 4.33
N PHE A 163 0.14 0.61 3.37
CA PHE A 163 -1.23 1.05 3.10
C PHE A 163 -2.28 -0.07 3.12
N VAL A 164 -1.87 -1.34 3.11
CA VAL A 164 -2.78 -2.49 2.92
C VAL A 164 -2.67 -3.46 4.08
N THR A 165 -1.55 -4.19 4.16
CA THR A 165 -1.28 -5.17 5.21
C THR A 165 0.18 -5.63 5.17
N ASP A 166 0.69 -6.10 6.32
CA ASP A 166 1.96 -6.84 6.41
C ASP A 166 1.80 -8.35 6.16
N ASN A 167 0.56 -8.82 6.05
CA ASN A 167 0.18 -10.21 5.86
C ASN A 167 0.14 -10.65 4.39
N PHE A 168 1.30 -10.59 3.73
CA PHE A 168 1.45 -11.04 2.35
C PHE A 168 2.76 -11.79 2.11
N TYR A 169 2.87 -12.43 0.95
CA TYR A 169 4.09 -13.01 0.39
C TYR A 169 3.97 -13.07 -1.14
N ILE A 170 5.09 -13.37 -1.83
CA ILE A 170 5.15 -13.41 -3.29
C ILE A 170 5.72 -14.73 -3.80
N GLY A 171 5.36 -15.09 -5.02
CA GLY A 171 5.90 -16.20 -5.79
C GLY A 171 7.07 -15.76 -6.69
N LYS A 172 7.64 -16.72 -7.42
CA LYS A 172 8.68 -16.44 -8.42
C LYS A 172 8.08 -15.77 -9.65
N VAL A 173 8.77 -14.75 -10.17
CA VAL A 173 8.42 -14.10 -11.43
C VAL A 173 8.40 -15.09 -12.59
N LYS A 174 7.46 -14.89 -13.52
CA LYS A 174 7.39 -15.58 -14.81
C LYS A 174 7.44 -14.57 -15.93
N HIS A 175 8.29 -14.81 -16.91
CA HIS A 175 8.25 -14.09 -18.19
C HIS A 175 7.17 -14.71 -19.07
N VAL A 176 6.36 -13.87 -19.72
CA VAL A 176 5.21 -14.29 -20.53
C VAL A 176 5.12 -13.43 -21.80
N ASP A 177 4.68 -14.04 -22.90
CA ASP A 177 4.32 -13.33 -24.14
C ASP A 177 2.80 -13.13 -24.28
N ARG A 178 2.03 -13.80 -23.42
CA ARG A 178 0.58 -13.71 -23.31
C ARG A 178 0.17 -14.10 -21.90
N PHE A 179 -0.72 -13.32 -21.31
CA PHE A 179 -1.28 -13.56 -19.98
C PHE A 179 -2.80 -13.35 -20.02
N PHE A 180 -3.55 -14.40 -19.70
CA PHE A 180 -5.02 -14.37 -19.61
C PHE A 180 -5.44 -13.97 -18.20
N TYR A 181 -6.47 -13.14 -18.11
CA TYR A 181 -6.99 -12.62 -16.83
C TYR A 181 -8.50 -12.40 -16.93
N LYS A 182 -9.19 -12.54 -15.80
CA LYS A 182 -10.60 -12.17 -15.66
C LYS A 182 -10.76 -10.67 -15.44
N SER A 183 -9.88 -10.08 -14.63
CA SER A 183 -9.82 -8.65 -14.43
C SER A 183 -8.37 -8.19 -14.32
N MET A 184 -8.09 -7.01 -14.84
CA MET A 184 -6.81 -6.33 -14.72
C MET A 184 -7.03 -4.84 -14.62
N VAL A 185 -6.55 -4.22 -13.56
CA VAL A 185 -6.43 -2.77 -13.45
C VAL A 185 -4.97 -2.42 -13.65
N ALA A 186 -4.69 -1.56 -14.63
CA ALA A 186 -3.32 -1.23 -15.02
C ALA A 186 -3.16 0.26 -15.27
N GLN A 187 -1.96 0.76 -15.01
CA GLN A 187 -1.58 2.13 -15.29
C GLN A 187 -0.23 2.17 -15.99
N LYS A 188 -0.09 3.11 -16.94
CA LYS A 188 1.08 3.30 -17.76
C LYS A 188 1.84 4.58 -17.39
N LEU A 189 3.15 4.46 -17.31
CA LEU A 189 4.12 5.54 -17.39
C LEU A 189 4.64 5.63 -18.83
N ALA A 190 4.60 6.81 -19.43
CA ALA A 190 5.02 7.06 -20.80
C ALA A 190 6.07 8.18 -20.85
N GLY A 191 7.16 7.97 -21.59
CA GLY A 191 8.24 8.95 -21.72
C GLY A 191 9.54 8.30 -22.16
N ASP A 192 10.64 8.64 -21.48
CA ASP A 192 11.96 8.05 -21.70
C ASP A 192 11.94 6.52 -21.54
N HIS A 193 11.10 6.03 -20.63
CA HIS A 193 10.73 4.63 -20.51
C HIS A 193 9.21 4.48 -20.60
N ASN A 194 8.77 3.37 -21.19
CA ASN A 194 7.37 2.95 -21.16
C ASN A 194 7.23 1.81 -20.16
N ILE A 195 6.59 2.08 -19.03
CA ILE A 195 6.43 1.13 -17.93
C ILE A 195 4.94 0.92 -17.68
N ILE A 196 4.52 -0.33 -17.58
CA ILE A 196 3.15 -0.69 -17.23
C ILE A 196 3.20 -1.46 -15.92
N LEU A 197 2.33 -1.04 -14.99
CA LEU A 197 2.02 -1.75 -13.76
C LEU A 197 0.57 -2.18 -13.81
N GLY A 198 0.30 -3.47 -13.66
CA GLY A 198 -1.05 -4.03 -13.61
C GLY A 198 -1.24 -4.95 -12.41
N PHE A 199 -2.44 -4.95 -11.86
CA PHE A 199 -2.90 -5.90 -10.86
C PHE A 199 -4.04 -6.69 -11.47
N ALA A 200 -3.88 -8.01 -11.53
CA ALA A 200 -4.78 -8.88 -12.25
C ALA A 200 -5.22 -10.08 -11.40
N ALA A 201 -6.43 -10.56 -11.67
CA ALA A 201 -6.96 -11.80 -11.17
C ALA A 201 -7.23 -12.75 -12.33
N ASP A 202 -7.08 -14.04 -12.07
CA ASP A 202 -7.64 -15.07 -12.93
C ASP A 202 -9.12 -15.27 -12.54
N GLU A 203 -9.64 -16.48 -12.54
CA GLU A 203 -11.03 -16.74 -12.18
C GLU A 203 -11.39 -16.32 -10.75
N ASP A 204 -10.41 -16.30 -9.83
CA ASP A 204 -10.59 -15.94 -8.42
C ASP A 204 -10.12 -14.50 -8.14
N GLU A 205 -11.07 -13.60 -7.87
CA GLU A 205 -10.80 -12.19 -7.57
C GLU A 205 -10.62 -11.89 -6.09
N THR A 206 -10.63 -12.91 -5.22
CA THR A 206 -10.52 -12.67 -3.77
C THR A 206 -9.21 -11.99 -3.39
N GLY A 207 -8.09 -12.23 -4.10
CA GLY A 207 -6.83 -11.53 -3.80
C GLY A 207 -6.82 -10.07 -4.26
N ILE A 208 -7.45 -9.76 -5.40
CA ILE A 208 -7.66 -8.36 -5.80
C ILE A 208 -8.54 -7.65 -4.78
N ARG A 209 -9.61 -8.30 -4.31
CA ARG A 209 -10.49 -7.73 -3.28
C ARG A 209 -9.76 -7.41 -1.98
N GLU A 210 -8.91 -8.32 -1.50
CA GLU A 210 -8.07 -8.09 -0.30
C GLU A 210 -7.15 -6.87 -0.47
N LEU A 211 -6.61 -6.65 -1.67
CA LEU A 211 -5.84 -5.45 -1.98
C LEU A 211 -6.71 -4.20 -1.94
N ALA A 212 -7.87 -4.24 -2.59
CA ALA A 212 -8.79 -3.11 -2.70
C ALA A 212 -9.35 -2.68 -1.34
N GLU A 213 -9.91 -3.61 -0.56
CA GLU A 213 -10.48 -3.36 0.77
C GLU A 213 -9.39 -2.95 1.77
N GLY A 214 -8.21 -3.61 1.70
CA GLY A 214 -7.07 -3.24 2.52
C GLY A 214 -6.57 -1.83 2.21
N PHE A 215 -6.57 -1.40 0.95
CA PHE A 215 -6.19 -0.04 0.57
C PHE A 215 -7.26 0.99 0.94
N ALA A 216 -8.54 0.70 0.66
CA ALA A 216 -9.67 1.58 0.93
C ALA A 216 -10.02 1.68 2.42
N GLN A 217 -9.55 0.74 3.25
CA GLN A 217 -9.82 0.64 4.69
C GLN A 217 -11.33 0.52 5.02
N ILE A 218 -12.13 0.03 4.06
CA ILE A 218 -13.57 -0.20 4.16
C ILE A 218 -13.93 -1.51 3.44
N SER A 219 -15.07 -2.10 3.81
CA SER A 219 -15.71 -3.14 3.00
C SER A 219 -16.22 -2.49 1.72
N LEU A 220 -15.90 -3.08 0.57
CA LEU A 220 -16.36 -2.59 -0.73
C LEU A 220 -17.64 -3.29 -1.21
N ASP A 221 -18.26 -4.11 -0.35
CA ASP A 221 -19.45 -4.92 -0.65
C ASP A 221 -19.32 -5.64 -2.02
N ASP A 222 -20.42 -6.02 -2.68
CA ASP A 222 -20.37 -6.67 -4.00
C ASP A 222 -20.18 -5.66 -5.17
N ASP A 223 -19.68 -4.45 -4.93
CA ASP A 223 -19.41 -3.46 -5.98
C ASP A 223 -18.02 -3.67 -6.62
N GLU A 224 -18.00 -4.32 -7.78
CA GLU A 224 -16.76 -4.56 -8.53
C GLU A 224 -16.10 -3.28 -9.05
N ASN A 225 -16.87 -2.22 -9.35
CA ASN A 225 -16.32 -0.98 -9.87
C ASN A 225 -15.52 -0.24 -8.80
N GLU A 226 -16.02 -0.17 -7.57
CA GLU A 226 -15.28 0.41 -6.44
C GLU A 226 -14.03 -0.39 -6.09
N MET A 227 -14.11 -1.71 -6.22
CA MET A 227 -12.94 -2.58 -6.10
C MET A 227 -11.87 -2.19 -7.13
N TYR A 228 -12.21 -2.14 -8.42
CA TYR A 228 -11.24 -1.77 -9.47
C TYR A 228 -10.69 -0.35 -9.30
N ASP A 229 -11.53 0.58 -8.87
CA ASP A 229 -11.14 1.96 -8.60
C ASP A 229 -10.09 2.06 -7.47
N ALA A 230 -10.31 1.34 -6.37
CA ALA A 230 -9.34 1.25 -5.27
C ALA A 230 -7.98 0.70 -5.71
N ILE A 231 -7.99 -0.32 -6.59
CA ILE A 231 -6.76 -0.85 -7.18
C ILE A 231 -6.08 0.17 -8.09
N GLY A 232 -6.86 0.93 -8.87
CA GLY A 232 -6.38 2.01 -9.70
C GLY A 232 -5.61 3.05 -8.89
N GLU A 233 -6.17 3.48 -7.76
CA GLU A 233 -5.51 4.41 -6.84
C GLU A 233 -4.24 3.83 -6.20
N PHE A 234 -4.24 2.54 -5.85
CA PHE A 234 -3.03 1.88 -5.36
C PHE A 234 -1.92 1.81 -6.43
N ALA A 235 -2.30 1.53 -7.69
CA ALA A 235 -1.37 1.55 -8.83
C ALA A 235 -0.82 2.96 -9.07
N ASN A 236 -1.69 3.97 -8.98
CA ASN A 236 -1.38 5.40 -9.11
C ASN A 236 -0.29 5.83 -8.11
N ILE A 237 -0.39 5.40 -6.85
CA ILE A 237 0.63 5.66 -5.82
C ILE A 237 1.96 4.98 -6.15
N CYS A 238 1.93 3.71 -6.58
CA CYS A 238 3.14 2.96 -6.91
C CYS A 238 3.89 3.61 -8.08
N ASN A 239 3.19 3.91 -9.17
CA ASN A 239 3.78 4.56 -10.33
C ASN A 239 4.20 6.00 -10.05
N GLY A 240 3.46 6.74 -9.21
CA GLY A 240 3.83 8.09 -8.79
C GLY A 240 5.15 8.14 -8.01
N LEU A 241 5.34 7.22 -7.07
CA LEU A 241 6.62 7.10 -6.34
C LEU A 241 7.76 6.67 -7.27
N LEU A 242 7.51 5.75 -8.21
CA LEU A 242 8.50 5.39 -9.23
C LEU A 242 8.84 6.59 -10.12
N ALA A 243 7.86 7.34 -10.61
CA ALA A 243 8.06 8.55 -11.42
C ALA A 243 8.90 9.61 -10.68
N THR A 244 8.70 9.75 -9.36
CA THR A 244 9.51 10.64 -8.52
C THR A 244 10.98 10.25 -8.54
N ASP A 245 11.25 8.97 -8.31
CA ASP A 245 12.59 8.43 -8.25
C ASP A 245 13.27 8.49 -9.64
N LEU A 246 12.54 8.16 -10.71
CA LEU A 246 13.01 8.31 -12.10
C LEU A 246 13.35 9.77 -12.42
N SER A 247 12.52 10.73 -11.99
CA SER A 247 12.80 12.16 -12.17
C SER A 247 14.08 12.59 -11.45
N ALA A 248 14.35 12.09 -10.24
CA ALA A 248 15.60 12.32 -9.53
C ALA A 248 16.83 11.76 -10.27
N ARG A 249 16.63 10.75 -11.13
CA ARG A 249 17.63 10.18 -12.04
C ARG A 249 17.68 10.89 -13.41
N ASN A 250 16.97 12.01 -13.59
CA ASN A 250 16.80 12.75 -14.84
C ASN A 250 16.12 11.94 -15.95
N ILE A 251 15.18 11.07 -15.58
CA ILE A 251 14.36 10.30 -16.50
C ILE A 251 12.95 10.91 -16.47
N SER A 252 12.47 11.36 -17.63
CA SER A 252 11.15 11.99 -17.76
C SER A 252 10.10 10.97 -18.14
N VAL A 253 9.08 10.83 -17.28
CA VAL A 253 7.89 10.01 -17.54
C VAL A 253 6.64 10.76 -17.08
N ASP A 254 5.57 10.60 -17.83
CA ASP A 254 4.23 11.06 -17.49
C ASP A 254 3.33 9.86 -17.15
N MET A 255 2.40 10.08 -16.23
CA MET A 255 1.42 9.09 -15.81
C MET A 255 0.15 9.23 -16.65
N GLU A 256 -0.28 8.14 -17.27
CA GLU A 256 -1.63 8.00 -17.82
C GLU A 256 -2.62 7.61 -16.69
N PRO A 257 -3.92 7.88 -16.83
CA PRO A 257 -4.93 7.39 -15.89
C PRO A 257 -4.94 5.84 -15.82
N PRO A 258 -5.26 5.24 -14.65
CA PRO A 258 -5.50 3.81 -14.56
C PRO A 258 -6.66 3.38 -15.46
N VAL A 259 -6.58 2.16 -15.99
CA VAL A 259 -7.57 1.57 -16.88
C VAL A 259 -7.86 0.12 -16.49
N THR A 260 -9.12 -0.28 -16.63
CA THR A 260 -9.59 -1.63 -16.29
C THR A 260 -9.86 -2.43 -17.56
N TYR A 261 -9.46 -3.70 -17.56
CA TYR A 261 -9.73 -4.67 -18.62
C TYR A 261 -10.35 -5.92 -18.01
N LEU A 262 -11.40 -6.46 -18.65
CA LEU A 262 -12.11 -7.64 -18.19
C LEU A 262 -12.08 -8.76 -19.23
N ASN A 263 -11.90 -10.00 -18.78
CA ASN A 263 -11.98 -11.26 -19.52
C ASN A 263 -11.15 -11.28 -20.81
N GLN A 264 -9.90 -10.86 -20.70
CA GLN A 264 -9.03 -10.59 -21.84
C GLN A 264 -7.64 -11.20 -21.63
N SER A 265 -6.76 -10.96 -22.60
CA SER A 265 -5.37 -11.38 -22.51
C SER A 265 -4.43 -10.32 -23.04
N THR A 266 -3.24 -10.24 -22.43
CA THR A 266 -2.17 -9.42 -22.98
C THR A 266 -1.62 -10.02 -24.26
N GLU A 267 -1.08 -9.18 -25.13
CA GLU A 267 -0.30 -9.60 -26.29
C GLU A 267 1.02 -8.84 -26.33
N GLY A 268 2.12 -9.57 -26.16
CA GLY A 268 3.45 -9.01 -26.07
C GLY A 268 4.15 -9.39 -24.78
N SER A 269 5.40 -8.94 -24.66
CA SER A 269 6.30 -9.42 -23.63
C SER A 269 6.11 -8.70 -22.30
N GLY A 270 5.96 -9.47 -21.21
CA GLY A 270 5.82 -8.95 -19.87
C GLY A 270 6.21 -9.95 -18.79
N TYR A 271 6.06 -9.54 -17.54
CA TYR A 271 6.38 -10.31 -16.35
C TYR A 271 5.15 -10.43 -15.46
N VAL A 272 4.89 -11.65 -14.98
CA VAL A 272 3.82 -11.95 -14.03
C VAL A 272 4.45 -12.42 -12.73
N ILE A 273 4.14 -11.75 -11.61
CA ILE A 273 4.57 -12.11 -10.27
C ILE A 273 3.32 -12.49 -9.48
N PRO A 274 3.22 -13.74 -8.98
CA PRO A 274 2.16 -14.10 -8.04
C PRO A 274 2.34 -13.34 -6.72
N PHE A 275 1.32 -12.63 -6.30
CA PHE A 275 1.22 -12.00 -4.99
C PHE A 275 0.10 -12.68 -4.23
N TYR A 276 0.22 -12.71 -2.92
CA TYR A 276 -0.78 -13.33 -2.07
C TYR A 276 -0.97 -12.50 -0.82
N ILE A 277 -2.19 -12.01 -0.62
CA ILE A 277 -2.59 -11.18 0.51
C ILE A 277 -3.59 -11.99 1.31
N ASN A 278 -3.36 -12.20 2.61
CA ASN A 278 -4.22 -13.05 3.43
C ASN A 278 -4.47 -14.45 2.81
N ASP A 279 -3.43 -15.01 2.17
CA ASP A 279 -3.43 -16.28 1.41
C ASP A 279 -4.30 -16.27 0.14
N LYS A 280 -4.86 -15.13 -0.27
CA LYS A 280 -5.61 -14.94 -1.50
C LYS A 280 -4.72 -14.43 -2.61
N GLU A 281 -4.75 -15.10 -3.76
CA GLU A 281 -3.84 -14.82 -4.86
C GLU A 281 -4.31 -13.63 -5.71
N LEU A 282 -3.36 -12.79 -6.11
CA LEU A 282 -3.47 -11.86 -7.23
C LEU A 282 -2.18 -11.92 -8.05
N LYS A 283 -2.19 -11.34 -9.25
CA LYS A 283 -1.04 -11.30 -10.15
C LYS A 283 -0.60 -9.87 -10.35
N LEU A 284 0.66 -9.58 -10.02
CA LEU A 284 1.31 -8.35 -10.45
C LEU A 284 1.81 -8.54 -11.87
N PHE A 285 1.39 -7.68 -12.79
CA PHE A 285 1.82 -7.64 -14.17
C PHE A 285 2.74 -6.43 -14.37
N ILE A 286 3.94 -6.64 -14.92
CA ILE A 286 4.88 -5.56 -15.22
C ILE A 286 5.41 -5.70 -16.64
N ALA A 287 5.39 -4.61 -17.41
CA ALA A 287 6.03 -4.53 -18.72
C ALA A 287 6.92 -3.28 -18.79
N VAL A 288 8.10 -3.41 -19.40
CA VAL A 288 9.12 -2.34 -19.44
C VAL A 288 9.74 -2.28 -20.82
N ASP A 289 9.52 -1.16 -21.52
CA ASP A 289 9.96 -0.91 -22.89
C ASP A 289 9.67 -2.07 -23.85
N SER A 290 8.52 -2.70 -23.67
CA SER A 290 8.02 -3.76 -24.55
C SER A 290 6.82 -3.27 -25.34
N GLN A 291 6.72 -3.73 -26.58
CA GLN A 291 5.47 -3.59 -27.33
C GLN A 291 4.47 -4.57 -26.74
N ILE A 292 3.52 -4.04 -25.97
CA ILE A 292 2.49 -4.84 -25.34
C ILE A 292 1.12 -4.17 -25.46
N ARG A 293 0.13 -4.98 -25.79
CA ARG A 293 -1.29 -4.64 -25.73
C ARG A 293 -1.87 -5.33 -24.50
N LEU A 294 -2.51 -4.56 -23.61
CA LEU A 294 -3.11 -5.12 -22.39
C LEU A 294 -4.44 -5.81 -22.68
N GLY A 295 -5.27 -5.21 -23.54
CA GLY A 295 -6.55 -5.72 -24.00
C GLY A 295 -7.03 -4.95 -25.23
N GLU A 296 -8.16 -5.38 -25.79
CA GLU A 296 -8.87 -4.74 -26.90
C GLU A 296 -9.89 -3.71 -26.42
N GLU A 297 -10.63 -4.03 -25.36
CA GLU A 297 -11.72 -3.22 -24.84
C GLU A 297 -11.44 -2.81 -23.40
N VAL A 298 -11.50 -1.50 -23.15
CA VAL A 298 -11.39 -0.93 -21.80
C VAL A 298 -12.76 -0.99 -21.14
N HIS A 299 -12.81 -1.52 -19.92
CA HIS A 299 -13.97 -1.43 -19.06
C HIS A 299 -14.04 -0.03 -18.45
N MET A 300 -15.03 0.75 -18.88
CA MET A 300 -15.23 2.11 -18.37
C MET A 300 -15.93 2.04 -17.01
N LEU A 301 -15.27 2.57 -15.98
CA LEU A 301 -15.92 2.85 -14.70
C LEU A 301 -16.86 4.06 -14.86
N GLU A 302 -18.04 4.03 -14.26
CA GLU A 302 -19.03 5.10 -14.42
C GLU A 302 -18.54 6.42 -13.78
N LEU A 303 -18.24 7.40 -14.64
CA LEU A 303 -17.97 8.78 -14.23
C LEU A 303 -19.31 9.51 -14.07
N GLU A 304 -19.97 9.34 -12.93
CA GLU A 304 -21.22 10.05 -12.66
C GLU A 304 -20.97 11.52 -12.31
N VAL A 305 -21.57 12.43 -13.07
CA VAL A 305 -21.77 13.81 -12.63
C VAL A 305 -22.97 13.83 -11.69
N ARG A 306 -22.74 14.20 -10.43
CA ARG A 306 -23.82 14.30 -9.43
C ARG A 306 -24.08 15.76 -9.10
N GLU A 307 -25.27 16.24 -9.41
CA GLU A 307 -25.74 17.54 -8.91
C GLU A 307 -26.08 17.41 -7.42
N GLY A 308 -25.44 18.24 -6.58
CA GLY A 308 -25.68 18.25 -5.14
C GLY A 308 -26.96 18.99 -4.74
N THR A 309 -27.32 18.94 -3.46
CA THR A 309 -28.45 19.72 -2.95
C THR A 309 -28.09 21.21 -2.89
N VAL A 310 -28.78 22.03 -3.69
CA VAL A 310 -28.62 23.50 -3.70
C VAL A 310 -29.37 24.17 -2.53
N ASP A 311 -29.90 23.40 -1.58
CA ASP A 311 -30.58 23.96 -0.40
C ASP A 311 -29.52 24.55 0.54
N ARG A 312 -29.13 25.78 0.24
CA ARG A 312 -28.22 26.62 1.02
C ARG A 312 -28.92 27.02 2.32
N GLY A 313 -29.10 26.05 3.22
CA GLY A 313 -29.40 26.32 4.62
C GLY A 313 -28.34 27.28 5.16
N HIS A 314 -28.78 28.39 5.76
CA HIS A 314 -27.90 29.50 6.10
C HIS A 314 -26.75 29.05 7.02
N GLY A 315 -25.51 29.03 6.51
CA GLY A 315 -24.29 29.04 7.34
C GLY A 315 -23.15 28.10 6.98
N ASN A 316 -23.31 27.14 6.07
CA ASN A 316 -22.25 26.15 5.82
C ASN A 316 -21.69 26.27 4.39
N GLY A 317 -20.37 26.35 4.26
CA GLY A 317 -19.66 26.49 2.98
C GLY A 317 -19.98 25.39 1.96
N SER A 318 -19.83 25.69 0.68
CA SER A 318 -20.18 24.84 -0.44
C SER A 318 -18.96 24.35 -1.21
N VAL A 319 -18.94 23.06 -1.55
CA VAL A 319 -17.80 22.40 -2.20
C VAL A 319 -18.22 21.68 -3.47
N VAL A 320 -17.44 21.82 -4.54
CA VAL A 320 -17.47 20.89 -5.68
C VAL A 320 -16.28 19.94 -5.56
N ILE A 321 -16.53 18.64 -5.75
CA ILE A 321 -15.50 17.61 -5.67
C ILE A 321 -15.24 17.06 -7.07
N VAL A 322 -14.00 17.14 -7.53
CA VAL A 322 -13.60 16.62 -8.83
C VAL A 322 -12.45 15.63 -8.68
N ASP A 323 -12.72 14.38 -9.05
CA ASP A 323 -11.76 13.28 -9.05
C ASP A 323 -12.32 12.18 -9.96
N ASP A 324 -11.51 11.50 -10.77
CA ASP A 324 -11.99 10.39 -11.62
C ASP A 324 -12.29 9.13 -10.79
N SER A 325 -11.71 9.01 -9.59
CA SER A 325 -12.01 7.93 -8.66
C SER A 325 -13.29 8.16 -7.85
N VAL A 326 -14.25 7.24 -8.00
CA VAL A 326 -15.49 7.19 -7.20
C VAL A 326 -15.16 7.06 -5.71
N LEU A 327 -14.18 6.23 -5.35
CA LEU A 327 -13.70 6.02 -3.99
C LEU A 327 -13.20 7.33 -3.39
N ILE A 328 -12.34 8.07 -4.10
CA ILE A 328 -11.84 9.36 -3.63
C ILE A 328 -12.99 10.36 -3.46
N ARG A 329 -13.92 10.45 -4.43
CA ARG A 329 -15.07 11.36 -4.32
C ARG A 329 -15.94 11.03 -3.11
N LYS A 330 -16.22 9.76 -2.83
CA LYS A 330 -16.95 9.32 -1.62
C LYS A 330 -16.23 9.70 -0.33
N MET A 331 -14.91 9.49 -0.26
CA MET A 331 -14.11 9.86 0.91
C MET A 331 -14.12 11.37 1.14
N LEU A 332 -13.89 12.17 0.09
CA LEU A 332 -13.94 13.62 0.17
C LEU A 332 -15.34 14.11 0.56
N ARG A 333 -16.40 13.54 -0.02
CA ARG A 333 -17.79 13.84 0.34
C ARG A 333 -18.05 13.60 1.83
N SER A 334 -17.66 12.43 2.35
CA SER A 334 -17.79 12.10 3.77
C SER A 334 -17.09 13.14 4.65
N ILE A 335 -15.86 13.53 4.29
CA ILE A 335 -15.10 14.55 5.03
C ILE A 335 -15.82 15.90 5.00
N VAL A 336 -16.24 16.35 3.81
CA VAL A 336 -16.93 17.64 3.61
C VAL A 336 -18.24 17.68 4.40
N GLU A 337 -19.06 16.63 4.33
CA GLU A 337 -20.35 16.55 5.02
C GLU A 337 -20.17 16.45 6.55
N GLU A 338 -19.15 15.72 7.04
CA GLU A 338 -18.79 15.66 8.46
C GLU A 338 -18.32 17.01 9.02
N MET A 339 -17.76 17.88 8.18
CA MET A 339 -17.43 19.27 8.55
C MET A 339 -18.66 20.18 8.58
N GLY A 340 -19.82 19.68 8.13
CA GLY A 340 -21.06 20.43 8.00
C GLY A 340 -21.19 21.17 6.67
N TYR A 341 -20.18 21.15 5.80
CA TYR A 341 -20.24 21.76 4.47
C TYR A 341 -21.14 20.98 3.51
N ILE A 342 -21.54 21.62 2.41
CA ILE A 342 -22.46 21.03 1.43
C ILE A 342 -21.70 20.72 0.15
N VAL A 343 -21.75 19.47 -0.31
CA VAL A 343 -21.26 19.11 -1.65
C VAL A 343 -22.33 19.47 -2.68
N VAL A 344 -22.06 20.48 -3.51
CA VAL A 344 -23.01 21.01 -4.52
C VAL A 344 -22.79 20.43 -5.92
N GLY A 345 -21.70 19.68 -6.13
CA GLY A 345 -21.44 18.99 -7.38
C GLY A 345 -20.30 17.98 -7.27
N GLU A 346 -20.37 16.93 -8.06
CA GLU A 346 -19.27 15.98 -8.29
C GLU A 346 -19.01 15.79 -9.78
N ALA A 347 -17.74 15.73 -10.19
CA ALA A 347 -17.34 15.43 -11.56
C ALA A 347 -16.15 14.46 -11.62
N GLY A 348 -16.07 13.69 -12.71
CA GLY A 348 -15.02 12.70 -12.95
C GLY A 348 -13.94 13.12 -13.97
N ASN A 349 -14.00 14.35 -14.50
CA ASN A 349 -13.03 14.88 -15.45
C ASN A 349 -13.00 16.42 -15.44
N GLY A 350 -11.96 16.99 -16.03
CA GLY A 350 -11.74 18.44 -16.06
C GLY A 350 -12.77 19.23 -16.87
N ALA A 351 -13.40 18.66 -17.90
CA ALA A 351 -14.38 19.38 -18.71
C ALA A 351 -15.66 19.60 -17.90
N ASP A 352 -16.17 18.55 -17.26
CA ASP A 352 -17.34 18.63 -16.37
C ASP A 352 -17.04 19.50 -15.13
N ALA A 353 -15.80 19.50 -14.64
CA ALA A 353 -15.36 20.38 -13.55
C ALA A 353 -15.56 21.87 -13.88
N VAL A 354 -15.14 22.28 -15.08
CA VAL A 354 -15.29 23.67 -15.55
C VAL A 354 -16.77 24.05 -15.67
N GLU A 355 -17.62 23.14 -16.16
CA GLU A 355 -19.06 23.38 -16.27
C GLU A 355 -19.73 23.48 -14.89
N LEU A 356 -19.43 22.55 -13.98
CA LEU A 356 -19.95 22.56 -12.61
C LEU A 356 -19.50 23.79 -11.83
N TYR A 357 -18.24 24.21 -11.97
CA TYR A 357 -17.76 25.43 -11.32
C TYR A 357 -18.62 26.64 -11.72
N LYS A 358 -18.83 26.81 -13.04
CA LYS A 358 -19.65 27.91 -13.59
C LYS A 358 -21.10 27.84 -13.13
N LYS A 359 -21.67 26.64 -13.03
CA LYS A 359 -23.08 26.42 -12.66
C LYS A 359 -23.31 26.61 -11.15
N CYS A 360 -22.45 26.01 -10.32
CA CYS A 360 -22.67 25.91 -8.88
C CYS A 360 -22.06 27.09 -8.09
N GLN A 361 -21.03 27.73 -8.64
CA GLN A 361 -20.25 28.79 -7.99
C GLN A 361 -19.91 28.42 -6.53
N PRO A 362 -19.16 27.33 -6.32
CA PRO A 362 -18.85 26.85 -4.98
C PRO A 362 -17.86 27.79 -4.26
N ASP A 363 -17.83 27.71 -2.93
CA ASP A 363 -16.83 28.42 -2.13
C ASP A 363 -15.44 27.79 -2.29
N VAL A 364 -15.37 26.47 -2.49
CA VAL A 364 -14.13 25.72 -2.75
C VAL A 364 -14.37 24.63 -3.81
N LEU A 365 -13.40 24.43 -4.70
CA LEU A 365 -13.38 23.31 -5.64
C LEU A 365 -12.16 22.43 -5.35
N THR A 366 -12.37 21.14 -5.08
CA THR A 366 -11.27 20.17 -5.06
C THR A 366 -11.08 19.60 -6.46
N LEU A 367 -9.83 19.43 -6.90
CA LEU A 367 -9.52 19.04 -8.27
C LEU A 367 -8.36 18.05 -8.35
N ASP A 368 -8.62 16.84 -8.84
CA ASP A 368 -7.57 15.90 -9.22
C ASP A 368 -6.77 16.40 -10.44
N ILE A 369 -5.51 15.99 -10.55
CA ILE A 369 -4.64 16.35 -11.69
C ILE A 369 -4.78 15.38 -12.86
N THR A 370 -4.69 14.08 -12.65
CA THR A 370 -4.59 13.09 -13.74
C THR A 370 -5.95 12.44 -13.95
N MET A 371 -6.74 13.05 -14.83
CA MET A 371 -8.09 12.58 -15.18
C MET A 371 -8.20 12.31 -16.69
N PRO A 372 -9.14 11.46 -17.12
CA PRO A 372 -9.48 11.30 -18.54
C PRO A 372 -10.11 12.57 -19.13
N VAL A 373 -10.21 12.63 -20.46
CA VAL A 373 -10.84 13.72 -21.24
C VAL A 373 -10.12 15.07 -21.15
N MET A 374 -10.05 15.65 -19.96
CA MET A 374 -9.34 16.89 -19.65
C MET A 374 -8.70 16.76 -18.28
N ASP A 375 -7.39 17.02 -18.21
CA ASP A 375 -6.64 16.97 -16.96
C ASP A 375 -6.95 18.18 -16.04
N GLY A 376 -6.59 18.06 -14.76
CA GLY A 376 -6.85 19.08 -13.77
C GLY A 376 -6.07 20.37 -13.95
N ILE A 377 -4.93 20.34 -14.65
CA ILE A 377 -4.12 21.54 -14.89
C ILE A 377 -4.79 22.43 -15.95
N GLU A 378 -5.30 21.82 -17.02
CA GLU A 378 -6.06 22.54 -18.04
C GLU A 378 -7.40 23.03 -17.47
N ALA A 379 -8.08 22.21 -16.66
CA ALA A 379 -9.32 22.63 -15.99
C ALA A 379 -9.09 23.81 -15.03
N LEU A 380 -8.04 23.75 -14.19
CA LEU A 380 -7.65 24.85 -13.31
C LEU A 380 -7.43 26.13 -14.11
N LYS A 381 -6.66 26.06 -15.20
CA LYS A 381 -6.38 27.21 -16.05
C LYS A 381 -7.67 27.85 -16.57
N GLN A 382 -8.61 27.05 -17.08
CA GLN A 382 -9.89 27.58 -17.58
C GLN A 382 -10.78 28.17 -16.49
N ILE A 383 -10.74 27.61 -15.28
CA ILE A 383 -11.45 28.15 -14.12
C ILE A 383 -10.85 29.51 -13.74
N MET A 384 -9.53 29.59 -13.55
CA MET A 384 -8.83 30.82 -13.18
C MET A 384 -8.93 31.91 -14.25
N ASP A 385 -8.93 31.55 -15.54
CA ASP A 385 -9.16 32.50 -16.64
C ASP A 385 -10.57 33.10 -16.62
N SER A 386 -11.54 32.39 -16.03
CA SER A 386 -12.94 32.85 -15.91
C SER A 386 -13.25 33.51 -14.56
N ASP A 387 -12.50 33.19 -13.52
CA ASP A 387 -12.66 33.65 -12.15
C ASP A 387 -11.30 33.62 -11.41
N GLU A 388 -10.65 34.77 -11.32
CA GLU A 388 -9.31 34.88 -10.71
C GLU A 388 -9.30 34.66 -9.18
N ASP A 389 -10.48 34.74 -8.54
CA ASP A 389 -10.66 34.56 -7.10
C ASP A 389 -11.06 33.12 -6.73
N ALA A 390 -11.13 32.22 -7.71
CA ALA A 390 -11.52 30.83 -7.51
C ALA A 390 -10.62 30.11 -6.49
N LYS A 391 -11.22 29.54 -5.44
CA LYS A 391 -10.50 28.77 -4.41
C LYS A 391 -10.39 27.29 -4.83
N VAL A 392 -9.37 26.97 -5.61
CA VAL A 392 -9.11 25.60 -6.06
C VAL A 392 -8.07 24.91 -5.18
N VAL A 393 -8.43 23.75 -4.63
CA VAL A 393 -7.53 22.85 -3.89
C VAL A 393 -7.19 21.65 -4.76
N MET A 394 -5.92 21.52 -5.14
CA MET A 394 -5.47 20.37 -5.93
C MET A 394 -5.38 19.12 -5.05
N ILE A 395 -6.00 18.03 -5.46
CA ILE A 395 -5.77 16.70 -4.86
C ILE A 395 -4.89 15.94 -5.85
N THR A 396 -3.80 15.32 -5.42
CA THR A 396 -2.82 14.78 -6.40
C THR A 396 -2.11 13.53 -5.89
N ALA A 397 -1.85 12.60 -6.80
CA ALA A 397 -1.02 11.43 -6.53
C ALA A 397 0.44 11.80 -6.22
N ALA A 398 1.15 10.91 -5.54
CA ALA A 398 2.58 11.05 -5.30
C ALA A 398 3.36 11.26 -6.61
N GLY A 399 4.45 12.02 -6.56
CA GLY A 399 5.39 12.18 -7.69
C GLY A 399 5.03 13.17 -8.79
N GLN A 400 3.96 13.94 -8.61
CA GLN A 400 3.58 14.98 -9.56
C GLN A 400 4.07 16.38 -9.14
N GLN A 401 5.25 16.48 -8.49
CA GLN A 401 5.75 17.74 -7.91
C GLN A 401 5.85 18.88 -8.94
N SER A 402 6.28 18.57 -10.17
CA SER A 402 6.35 19.56 -11.26
C SER A 402 4.97 20.12 -11.62
N LYS A 403 3.96 19.25 -11.71
CA LYS A 403 2.56 19.63 -11.96
C LYS A 403 1.96 20.40 -10.79
N VAL A 404 2.30 20.05 -9.54
CA VAL A 404 1.90 20.83 -8.36
C VAL A 404 2.47 22.26 -8.41
N ILE A 405 3.77 22.40 -8.73
CA ILE A 405 4.39 23.72 -8.90
C ILE A 405 3.72 24.50 -10.03
N GLN A 406 3.36 23.82 -11.12
CA GLN A 406 2.62 24.44 -12.23
C GLN A 406 1.22 24.91 -11.79
N ALA A 407 0.47 24.09 -11.05
CA ALA A 407 -0.85 24.43 -10.55
C ALA A 407 -0.80 25.66 -9.62
N LEU A 408 0.17 25.70 -8.70
CA LEU A 408 0.38 26.86 -7.82
C LEU A 408 0.69 28.14 -8.62
N LYS A 409 1.45 28.04 -9.71
CA LYS A 409 1.72 29.18 -10.60
C LYS A 409 0.49 29.63 -11.40
N LEU A 410 -0.43 28.72 -11.68
CA LEU A 410 -1.70 29.00 -12.36
C LEU A 410 -2.76 29.58 -11.42
N GLY A 411 -2.52 29.57 -10.10
CA GLY A 411 -3.42 30.18 -9.11
C GLY A 411 -4.13 29.18 -8.21
N ALA A 412 -3.78 27.89 -8.21
CA ALA A 412 -4.28 26.96 -7.21
C ALA A 412 -3.98 27.47 -5.79
N ALA A 413 -4.99 27.47 -4.93
CA ALA A 413 -4.89 28.02 -3.59
C ALA A 413 -4.05 27.11 -2.67
N LYS A 414 -4.25 25.79 -2.77
CA LYS A 414 -3.54 24.76 -1.98
C LYS A 414 -3.47 23.43 -2.72
N PHE A 415 -2.73 22.47 -2.13
CA PHE A 415 -2.74 21.09 -2.58
C PHE A 415 -2.77 20.11 -1.38
N VAL A 416 -3.26 18.89 -1.62
CA VAL A 416 -3.25 17.74 -0.72
C VAL A 416 -2.78 16.51 -1.50
N MET A 417 -1.93 15.67 -0.90
CA MET A 417 -1.35 14.50 -1.57
C MET A 417 -2.12 13.21 -1.25
N LYS A 418 -2.43 12.40 -2.27
CA LYS A 418 -2.99 11.05 -2.13
C LYS A 418 -1.89 10.01 -1.80
N PRO A 419 -2.17 9.01 -0.95
CA PRO A 419 -3.36 8.88 -0.10
C PRO A 419 -3.29 9.90 1.05
N PHE A 420 -4.39 10.58 1.35
CA PHE A 420 -4.44 11.68 2.32
C PHE A 420 -5.01 11.27 3.67
N ASP A 421 -4.55 11.95 4.73
CA ASP A 421 -5.19 11.91 6.04
C ASP A 421 -6.46 12.77 6.03
N LYS A 422 -7.55 12.27 6.63
CA LYS A 422 -8.80 13.03 6.77
C LYS A 422 -8.57 14.40 7.42
N GLU A 423 -7.73 14.47 8.45
CA GLU A 423 -7.43 15.73 9.16
C GLU A 423 -6.66 16.72 8.28
N GLU A 424 -5.82 16.26 7.35
CA GLU A 424 -5.13 17.12 6.40
C GLU A 424 -6.11 17.80 5.44
N VAL A 425 -7.07 17.04 4.91
CA VAL A 425 -8.15 17.57 4.07
C VAL A 425 -9.02 18.55 4.87
N ARG A 426 -9.43 18.18 6.09
CA ARG A 426 -10.27 19.04 6.95
C ARG A 426 -9.61 20.40 7.20
N LYS A 427 -8.36 20.39 7.65
CA LYS A 427 -7.60 21.61 7.90
C LYS A 427 -7.46 22.46 6.63
N THR A 428 -7.20 21.83 5.49
CA THR A 428 -7.07 22.53 4.22
C THR A 428 -8.37 23.23 3.83
N LEU A 429 -9.51 22.54 3.92
CA LEU A 429 -10.82 23.10 3.59
C LEU A 429 -11.25 24.18 4.61
N GLU A 430 -11.00 24.01 5.90
CA GLU A 430 -11.25 25.05 6.92
C GLU A 430 -10.50 26.35 6.62
N GLU A 431 -9.22 26.25 6.25
CA GLU A 431 -8.42 27.43 5.90
C GLU A 431 -8.92 28.13 4.63
N MET A 432 -9.57 27.41 3.70
CA MET A 432 -10.13 27.99 2.48
C MET A 432 -11.52 28.60 2.69
N MET A 433 -12.30 28.09 3.64
CA MET A 433 -13.66 28.57 3.93
C MET A 433 -13.69 29.81 4.83
N ASN A 434 -12.62 30.07 5.58
CA ASN A 434 -12.40 31.31 6.32
C ASN A 434 -11.82 32.42 5.43
#